data_AF-A0A5C3KZ18-F1
#
_entry.id   AF-A0A5C3KZ18-F1
#
_cell.length_a   1.000
_cell.length_b   1.000
_cell.length_c   1.000
_cell.angle_alpha   90.00
_cell.angle_beta   90.00
_cell.angle_gamma   90.00
#
_symmetry.space_group_name_H-M   'P 1'
#
loop_
_entity.id
_entity.type
_entity.pdbx_description
1 polymer ?
#
loop_
_entity_poly.entity_id
_entity_poly.type
_entity_poly.pdbx_seq_one_letter_code
_entity_poly.pdbx_strand_id
1 'polypeptide(L)'
;MLPPQSYIAWKVCLTFLHTLALSSTVLRLWDRYRGRKLWWDDYIAGFALLLDAVYAIMFWLRFQHRDPYLQLPLNHPRRIWIQSLLFFTIVWASRISLSLSLCKIFSPGTTVRKWLLRLTWTFVVIYLVTAILSSATCPAGVGEWRPPSEAGVKGCKSGLGGFYASGLISVSFDFIADILLVACPLLLLWRVQLPKAERRLVLVAFSASVFPSLATVVFAVFWYGGINLGEERHILLASVAHIQVAISLIVCNFLVVATFFWRLYKREHGSINSGTESSGRSIPTRNFIYDGSQVVEVPEQRSSECTFTPISESDTRSRSTHYRAYSISSYLANRPLAFTATFHSLIGRESTPSRPPRPHPTFCTRTIP
;
A
#
# COMPACT_ATOMS: atom_id res chain seq x y z
N MET A 1 -28.21 -12.38 -24.73
CA MET A 1 -27.43 -13.57 -24.38
C MET A 1 -26.03 -13.40 -24.94
N LEU A 2 -24.99 -13.69 -24.16
CA LEU A 2 -23.60 -13.60 -24.65
C LEU A 2 -23.25 -14.82 -25.52
N PRO A 3 -22.35 -14.67 -26.50
CA PRO A 3 -21.83 -15.79 -27.27
C PRO A 3 -21.05 -16.77 -26.38
N PRO A 4 -20.90 -18.04 -26.80
CA PRO A 4 -20.11 -19.02 -26.06
C PRO A 4 -18.68 -18.53 -25.84
N GLN A 5 -18.19 -18.68 -24.62
CA GLN A 5 -16.89 -18.20 -24.18
C GLN A 5 -15.81 -19.25 -24.45
N SER A 6 -14.63 -18.78 -24.86
CA SER A 6 -13.46 -19.64 -24.98
C SER A 6 -12.80 -19.82 -23.62
N TYR A 7 -12.96 -21.01 -23.03
CA TYR A 7 -12.34 -21.37 -21.74
C TYR A 7 -10.80 -21.29 -21.80
N ILE A 8 -10.22 -21.65 -22.94
CA ILE A 8 -8.78 -21.61 -23.15
C ILE A 8 -8.29 -20.15 -23.13
N ALA A 9 -9.00 -19.24 -23.81
CA ALA A 9 -8.64 -17.83 -23.82
C ALA A 9 -8.69 -17.23 -22.42
N TRP A 10 -9.73 -17.53 -21.64
CA TRP A 10 -9.83 -17.08 -20.24
C TRP A 10 -8.69 -17.62 -19.39
N LYS A 11 -8.35 -18.91 -19.48
CA LYS A 11 -7.24 -19.51 -18.73
C LYS A 11 -5.90 -18.84 -19.07
N VAL A 12 -5.61 -18.64 -20.35
CA VAL A 12 -4.36 -18.02 -20.81
C VAL A 12 -4.27 -16.57 -20.30
N CYS A 13 -5.33 -15.78 -20.48
CA CYS A 13 -5.39 -14.40 -20.04
C CYS A 13 -5.21 -14.27 -18.52
N LEU A 14 -5.95 -15.04 -17.74
CA LEU A 14 -5.88 -14.98 -16.28
C LEU A 14 -4.55 -15.49 -15.74
N THR A 15 -3.97 -16.53 -16.34
CA THR A 15 -2.64 -17.01 -15.96
C THR A 15 -1.59 -15.95 -16.23
N PHE A 16 -1.65 -15.29 -17.39
CA PHE A 16 -0.77 -14.18 -17.69
C PHE A 16 -0.89 -13.06 -16.64
N LEU A 17 -2.11 -12.64 -16.31
CA LEU A 17 -2.34 -11.60 -15.28
C LEU A 17 -1.81 -12.00 -13.89
N HIS A 18 -2.06 -13.24 -13.45
CA HIS A 18 -1.53 -13.73 -12.18
C HIS A 18 -0.01 -13.86 -12.19
N THR A 19 0.60 -14.35 -13.27
CA THR A 19 2.07 -14.40 -13.37
C THR A 19 2.70 -13.01 -13.35
N LEU A 20 2.05 -12.00 -13.95
CA LEU A 20 2.48 -10.61 -13.87
C LEU A 20 2.34 -10.05 -12.44
N ALA A 21 1.23 -10.35 -11.75
CA ALA A 21 1.03 -9.98 -10.36
C ALA A 21 2.09 -10.62 -9.44
N LEU A 22 2.31 -11.93 -9.56
CA LEU A 22 3.31 -12.68 -8.79
C LEU A 22 4.72 -12.15 -9.04
N SER A 23 5.13 -11.99 -10.30
CA SER A 23 6.46 -11.48 -10.65
C SER A 23 6.68 -10.06 -10.14
N SER A 24 5.68 -9.17 -10.27
CA SER A 24 5.77 -7.81 -9.71
C SER A 24 5.93 -7.80 -8.19
N THR A 25 5.28 -8.72 -7.48
CA THR A 25 5.41 -8.84 -6.02
C THR A 25 6.78 -9.40 -5.62
N VAL A 26 7.28 -10.42 -6.34
CA VAL A 26 8.63 -10.97 -6.09
C VAL A 26 9.70 -9.92 -6.35
N LEU A 27 9.60 -9.14 -7.42
CA LEU A 27 10.52 -8.04 -7.72
C LEU A 27 10.52 -6.99 -6.60
N ARG A 28 9.33 -6.62 -6.10
CA ARG A 28 9.18 -5.73 -4.95
C ARG A 28 9.88 -6.29 -3.71
N LEU A 29 9.61 -7.55 -3.36
CA LEU A 29 10.22 -8.19 -2.19
C LEU A 29 11.75 -8.29 -2.34
N TRP A 30 12.23 -8.62 -3.53
CA TRP A 30 13.66 -8.71 -3.83
C TRP A 30 14.39 -7.36 -3.68
N ASP A 31 13.86 -6.27 -4.25
CA ASP A 31 14.44 -4.93 -4.10
C ASP A 31 14.55 -4.53 -2.61
N ARG A 32 13.49 -4.81 -1.84
CA ARG A 32 13.41 -4.47 -0.41
C ARG A 32 14.30 -5.34 0.46
N TYR A 33 14.38 -6.63 0.15
CA TYR A 33 15.27 -7.58 0.80
C TYR A 33 16.73 -7.19 0.60
N ARG A 34 17.13 -6.92 -0.66
CA ARG A 34 18.48 -6.47 -0.99
C ARG A 34 18.83 -5.15 -0.31
N GLY A 35 17.85 -4.25 -0.16
CA GLY A 35 18.02 -2.98 0.55
C GLY A 35 18.01 -3.08 2.08
N ARG A 36 17.85 -4.27 2.68
CA ARG A 36 17.67 -4.52 4.13
C ARG A 36 16.60 -3.61 4.78
N LYS A 37 15.53 -3.32 4.04
CA LYS A 37 14.45 -2.40 4.44
C LYS A 37 13.09 -3.07 4.37
N LEU A 38 13.00 -4.30 4.88
CA LEU A 38 11.74 -5.03 5.06
C LEU A 38 10.88 -4.34 6.11
N TRP A 39 9.63 -4.08 5.77
CA TRP A 39 8.62 -3.47 6.63
C TRP A 39 7.38 -4.38 6.72
N TRP A 40 6.47 -4.10 7.66
CA TRP A 40 5.19 -4.79 7.81
C TRP A 40 4.40 -4.92 6.49
N ASP A 41 4.47 -3.88 5.66
CA ASP A 41 3.94 -3.84 4.31
C ASP A 41 4.44 -4.99 3.39
N ASP A 42 5.73 -5.29 3.44
CA ASP A 42 6.35 -6.33 2.61
C ASP A 42 5.88 -7.73 3.05
N TYR A 43 5.67 -7.97 4.35
CA TYR A 43 5.12 -9.22 4.85
C TYR A 43 3.66 -9.43 4.41
N ILE A 44 2.85 -8.38 4.43
CA ILE A 44 1.46 -8.44 3.97
C ILE A 44 1.41 -8.70 2.45
N ALA A 45 2.28 -8.06 1.67
CA ALA A 45 2.38 -8.32 0.24
C ALA A 45 2.84 -9.75 -0.07
N GLY A 46 3.82 -10.28 0.68
CA GLY A 46 4.25 -11.68 0.56
C GLY A 46 3.14 -12.68 0.93
N PHE A 47 2.37 -12.39 1.98
CA PHE A 47 1.20 -13.18 2.33
C PHE A 47 0.15 -13.17 1.22
N ALA A 48 -0.16 -11.99 0.67
CA ALA A 48 -1.10 -11.86 -0.45
C ALA A 48 -0.63 -12.63 -1.70
N LEU A 49 0.68 -12.66 -1.98
CA LEU A 49 1.26 -13.45 -3.07
C LEU A 49 1.03 -14.96 -2.88
N LEU A 50 1.21 -15.48 -1.66
CA LEU A 50 0.97 -16.90 -1.39
C LEU A 50 -0.50 -17.25 -1.58
N LEU A 51 -1.40 -16.40 -1.09
CA LEU A 51 -2.83 -16.59 -1.30
C LEU A 51 -3.22 -16.49 -2.78
N ASP A 52 -2.63 -15.58 -3.55
CA ASP A 52 -2.89 -15.43 -4.98
C ASP A 52 -2.47 -16.66 -5.79
N ALA A 53 -1.32 -17.26 -5.45
CA ALA A 53 -0.90 -18.51 -6.07
C ALA A 53 -1.91 -19.64 -5.81
N VAL A 54 -2.37 -19.79 -4.56
CA VAL A 54 -3.42 -20.77 -4.21
C VAL A 54 -4.73 -20.46 -4.95
N TYR A 55 -5.12 -19.18 -5.02
CA TYR A 55 -6.33 -18.73 -5.70
C TYR A 55 -6.29 -19.03 -7.21
N ALA A 56 -5.16 -18.78 -7.88
CA ALA A 56 -4.94 -19.11 -9.28
C ALA A 56 -4.99 -20.64 -9.53
N ILE A 57 -4.36 -21.44 -8.66
CA ILE A 57 -4.42 -22.92 -8.75
C ILE A 57 -5.87 -23.41 -8.60
N MET A 58 -6.62 -22.86 -7.64
CA MET A 58 -8.04 -23.23 -7.46
C MET A 58 -8.88 -22.94 -8.70
N PHE A 59 -8.62 -21.83 -9.41
CA PHE A 59 -9.28 -21.53 -10.68
C PHE A 59 -8.99 -22.58 -11.76
N TRP A 60 -7.72 -22.94 -11.92
CA TRP A 60 -7.30 -23.96 -12.88
C TRP A 60 -7.97 -25.31 -12.62
N LEU A 61 -7.99 -25.73 -11.35
CA LEU A 61 -8.66 -26.97 -10.94
C LEU A 61 -10.17 -26.89 -11.18
N ARG A 62 -10.81 -25.75 -10.85
CA ARG A 62 -12.26 -25.56 -11.01
C ARG A 62 -12.72 -25.69 -12.46
N PHE A 63 -11.95 -25.15 -13.40
CA PHE A 63 -12.32 -25.11 -14.82
C PHE A 63 -11.52 -26.10 -15.67
N GLN A 64 -11.01 -27.19 -15.08
CA GLN A 64 -10.21 -28.18 -15.81
C GLN A 64 -10.98 -28.84 -16.96
N HIS A 65 -12.26 -29.19 -16.74
CA HIS A 65 -13.10 -29.90 -17.72
C HIS A 65 -14.27 -29.03 -18.17
N ARG A 66 -14.58 -29.06 -19.47
CA ARG A 66 -15.76 -28.39 -20.05
C ARG A 66 -17.07 -29.07 -19.64
N ASP A 67 -16.98 -30.33 -19.22
CA ASP A 67 -18.14 -31.16 -18.93
C ASP A 67 -18.85 -30.71 -17.63
N PRO A 68 -20.10 -30.20 -17.69
CA PRO A 68 -20.83 -29.67 -16.53
C PRO A 68 -21.01 -30.70 -15.42
N TYR A 69 -21.13 -31.98 -15.79
CA TYR A 69 -21.32 -33.08 -14.84
C TYR A 69 -20.08 -33.35 -13.99
N LEU A 70 -18.88 -33.11 -14.52
CA LEU A 70 -17.63 -33.24 -13.78
C LEU A 70 -17.33 -31.99 -12.92
N GLN A 71 -18.00 -30.86 -13.19
CA GLN A 71 -17.90 -29.63 -12.38
C GLN A 71 -18.76 -29.69 -11.10
N LEU A 72 -19.80 -30.55 -11.06
CA LEU A 72 -20.67 -30.74 -9.89
C LEU A 72 -19.91 -31.05 -8.59
N PRO A 73 -18.97 -32.02 -8.53
CA PRO A 73 -18.19 -32.30 -7.31
C PRO A 73 -17.18 -31.18 -6.97
N LEU A 74 -16.79 -30.35 -7.94
CA LEU A 74 -15.89 -29.20 -7.73
C LEU A 74 -16.60 -27.94 -7.22
N ASN A 75 -17.92 -27.84 -7.38
CA ASN A 75 -18.75 -26.74 -6.90
C ASN A 75 -19.24 -26.93 -5.45
N HIS A 76 -18.54 -27.74 -4.65
CA HIS A 76 -18.88 -27.95 -3.25
C HIS A 76 -18.92 -26.59 -2.50
N PRO A 77 -19.97 -26.29 -1.70
CA PRO A 77 -20.12 -25.01 -1.00
C PRO A 77 -18.87 -24.55 -0.23
N ARG A 78 -18.14 -25.50 0.38
CA ARG A 78 -16.86 -25.25 1.06
C ARG A 78 -15.79 -24.65 0.13
N ARG A 79 -15.64 -25.17 -1.09
CA ARG A 79 -14.64 -24.66 -2.06
C ARG A 79 -14.99 -23.27 -2.54
N ILE A 80 -16.27 -23.02 -2.83
CA ILE A 80 -16.76 -21.70 -3.23
C ILE A 80 -16.51 -20.69 -2.10
N TRP A 81 -16.80 -21.06 -0.86
CA TRP A 81 -16.55 -20.21 0.30
C TRP A 81 -15.05 -19.92 0.51
N ILE A 82 -14.18 -20.93 0.42
CA ILE A 82 -12.72 -20.73 0.48
C ILE A 82 -12.26 -19.79 -0.65
N GLN A 83 -12.77 -19.98 -1.87
CA GLN A 83 -12.43 -19.11 -3.00
C GLN A 83 -12.88 -17.67 -2.75
N SER A 84 -14.09 -17.45 -2.22
CA SER A 84 -14.58 -16.12 -1.84
C SER A 84 -13.75 -15.47 -0.73
N LEU A 85 -13.33 -16.24 0.29
CA LEU A 85 -12.43 -15.73 1.33
C LEU A 85 -11.06 -15.36 0.76
N LEU A 86 -10.46 -16.21 -0.07
CA LEU A 86 -9.17 -15.92 -0.71
C LEU A 86 -9.25 -14.63 -1.54
N PHE A 87 -10.26 -14.52 -2.41
CA PHE A 87 -10.53 -13.30 -3.17
C PHE A 87 -10.55 -12.07 -2.26
N PHE A 88 -11.35 -12.13 -1.20
CA PHE A 88 -11.56 -11.01 -0.30
C PHE A 88 -10.28 -10.65 0.47
N THR A 89 -9.59 -11.65 1.02
CA THR A 89 -8.34 -11.45 1.75
C THR A 89 -7.26 -10.87 0.85
N ILE A 90 -7.12 -11.32 -0.41
CA ILE A 90 -6.10 -10.78 -1.32
C ILE A 90 -6.38 -9.32 -1.66
N VAL A 91 -7.62 -8.97 -2.01
CA VAL A 91 -8.02 -7.59 -2.34
C VAL A 91 -7.78 -6.67 -1.13
N TRP A 92 -8.23 -7.05 0.07
CA TRP A 92 -8.03 -6.23 1.27
C TRP A 92 -6.57 -6.16 1.70
N ALA A 93 -5.81 -7.25 1.62
CA ALA A 93 -4.37 -7.24 1.86
C ALA A 93 -3.63 -6.30 0.91
N SER A 94 -4.00 -6.26 -0.37
CA SER A 94 -3.40 -5.33 -1.34
C SER A 94 -3.69 -3.86 -1.00
N ARG A 95 -4.90 -3.54 -0.51
CA ARG A 95 -5.28 -2.18 -0.09
C ARG A 95 -4.58 -1.75 1.19
N ILE A 96 -4.47 -2.65 2.15
CA ILE A 96 -3.72 -2.44 3.39
C ILE A 96 -2.24 -2.19 3.06
N SER A 97 -1.65 -3.01 2.17
CA SER A 97 -0.28 -2.82 1.70
C SER A 97 -0.10 -1.49 0.93
N LEU A 98 -1.05 -1.09 0.07
CA LEU A 98 -1.03 0.22 -0.57
C LEU A 98 -1.07 1.36 0.46
N SER A 99 -1.94 1.28 1.45
CA SER A 99 -2.07 2.26 2.53
C SER A 99 -0.77 2.39 3.35
N LEU A 100 -0.13 1.26 3.68
CA LEU A 100 1.17 1.25 4.38
C LEU A 100 2.32 1.76 3.50
N SER A 101 2.30 1.45 2.21
CA SER A 101 3.23 2.00 1.23
C SER A 101 3.13 3.53 1.17
N LEU A 102 1.91 4.08 1.20
CA LEU A 102 1.67 5.52 1.31
C LEU A 102 2.19 6.08 2.63
N CYS A 103 1.96 5.40 3.76
CA CYS A 103 2.49 5.82 5.07
C CYS A 103 4.02 5.97 5.06
N LYS A 104 4.73 5.09 4.34
CA LYS A 104 6.20 5.04 4.29
C LYS A 104 6.82 6.19 3.49
N ILE A 105 6.07 6.78 2.56
CA ILE A 105 6.52 7.96 1.78
C ILE A 105 6.68 9.17 2.71
N PHE A 106 5.84 9.28 3.74
CA PHE A 106 5.86 10.42 4.65
C PHE A 106 6.83 10.22 5.81
N SER A 107 7.56 11.29 6.15
CA SER A 107 8.49 11.29 7.26
C SER A 107 7.80 10.96 8.59
N PRO A 108 8.49 10.27 9.51
CA PRO A 108 7.97 9.99 10.85
C PRO A 108 7.65 11.30 11.59
N GLY A 109 6.53 11.33 12.31
CA GLY A 109 6.10 12.48 13.11
C GLY A 109 5.05 13.40 12.46
N THR A 110 4.85 13.32 11.14
CA THR A 110 3.84 14.13 10.45
C THR A 110 2.41 13.70 10.84
N THR A 111 1.51 14.67 11.00
CA THR A 111 0.07 14.43 11.26
C THR A 111 -0.56 13.57 10.17
N VAL A 112 -0.11 13.74 8.92
CA VAL A 112 -0.55 12.96 7.75
C VAL A 112 -0.28 11.48 7.93
N ARG A 113 0.92 11.11 8.41
CA ARG A 113 1.26 9.71 8.67
C ARG A 113 0.37 9.10 9.75
N LYS A 114 0.01 9.85 10.80
CA LYS A 114 -0.96 9.40 11.82
C LYS A 114 -2.36 9.17 11.23
N TRP A 115 -2.80 10.02 10.28
CA TRP A 115 -4.06 9.82 9.56
C TRP A 115 -4.03 8.56 8.68
N LEU A 116 -2.95 8.35 7.90
CA LEU A 116 -2.84 7.18 7.04
C LEU A 116 -2.75 5.87 7.84
N LEU A 117 -2.05 5.86 8.99
CA LEU A 117 -2.04 4.70 9.88
C LEU A 117 -3.43 4.41 10.47
N ARG A 118 -4.20 5.46 10.82
CA ARG A 118 -5.60 5.28 11.21
C ARG A 118 -6.44 4.70 10.09
N LEU A 119 -6.25 5.16 8.85
CA LEU A 119 -6.92 4.62 7.66
C LEU A 119 -6.59 3.13 7.46
N THR A 120 -5.31 2.76 7.59
CA THR A 120 -4.90 1.34 7.51
C THR A 120 -5.61 0.49 8.57
N TRP A 121 -5.66 0.97 9.81
CA TRP A 121 -6.37 0.28 10.89
C TRP A 121 -7.86 0.14 10.60
N THR A 122 -8.50 1.20 10.09
CA THR A 122 -9.89 1.15 9.64
C THR A 122 -10.10 0.09 8.56
N PHE A 123 -9.17 -0.05 7.60
CA PHE A 123 -9.26 -1.10 6.59
C PHE A 123 -9.14 -2.51 7.17
N VAL A 124 -8.25 -2.73 8.15
CA VAL A 124 -8.13 -4.01 8.85
C VAL A 124 -9.44 -4.35 9.57
N VAL A 125 -10.04 -3.39 10.28
CA VAL A 125 -11.31 -3.60 10.99
C VAL A 125 -12.44 -3.89 10.02
N ILE A 126 -12.58 -3.12 8.94
CA ILE A 126 -13.61 -3.36 7.92
C ILE A 126 -13.44 -4.76 7.31
N TYR A 127 -12.21 -5.16 6.96
CA TYR A 127 -11.90 -6.50 6.48
C TYR A 127 -12.34 -7.59 7.46
N LEU A 128 -12.02 -7.45 8.76
CA LEU A 128 -12.41 -8.44 9.76
C LEU A 128 -13.94 -8.54 9.90
N VAL A 129 -14.63 -7.40 9.96
CA VAL A 129 -16.10 -7.35 10.07
C VAL A 129 -16.77 -8.03 8.87
N THR A 130 -16.31 -7.71 7.66
CA THR A 130 -16.86 -8.27 6.42
C THR A 130 -16.51 -9.74 6.23
N ALA A 131 -15.31 -10.18 6.62
CA ALA A 131 -14.93 -11.60 6.62
C ALA A 131 -15.77 -12.42 7.61
N ILE A 132 -16.01 -11.90 8.81
CA ILE A 132 -16.90 -12.50 9.82
C ILE A 132 -18.32 -12.55 9.28
N LEU A 133 -18.84 -11.44 8.72
CA LEU A 133 -20.17 -11.38 8.16
C LEU A 133 -20.36 -12.39 7.01
N SER A 134 -19.38 -12.49 6.11
CA SER A 134 -19.36 -13.46 5.02
C SER A 134 -19.40 -14.90 5.55
N SER A 135 -18.59 -15.20 6.57
CA SER A 135 -18.54 -16.51 7.22
C SER A 135 -19.82 -16.87 7.97
N ALA A 136 -20.46 -15.89 8.60
CA ALA A 136 -21.72 -16.07 9.33
C ALA A 136 -22.93 -16.24 8.40
N THR A 137 -22.91 -15.62 7.22
CA THR A 137 -24.03 -15.68 6.25
C THR A 137 -24.06 -17.00 5.50
N CYS A 138 -22.90 -17.62 5.28
CA CYS A 138 -22.74 -18.89 4.59
C CYS A 138 -21.83 -19.82 5.43
N PRO A 139 -22.35 -20.47 6.48
CA PRO A 139 -21.54 -21.37 7.27
C PRO A 139 -21.16 -22.60 6.43
N ALA A 140 -19.87 -22.75 6.17
CA ALA A 140 -19.30 -23.86 5.43
C ALA A 140 -19.47 -25.16 6.23
N GLY A 141 -20.64 -25.81 6.15
CA GLY A 141 -20.79 -27.20 6.59
C GLY A 141 -21.96 -27.54 7.53
N VAL A 142 -22.92 -26.69 7.81
CA VAL A 142 -24.03 -27.04 8.74
C VAL A 142 -25.12 -27.91 8.07
N GLY A 143 -24.78 -28.69 7.05
CA GLY A 143 -25.76 -29.40 6.23
C GLY A 143 -25.26 -30.69 5.58
N GLU A 144 -24.22 -31.33 6.12
CA GLU A 144 -23.70 -32.61 5.61
C GLU A 144 -24.74 -33.76 5.70
N TRP A 145 -25.86 -33.54 6.40
CA TRP A 145 -26.96 -34.50 6.58
C TRP A 145 -28.22 -34.22 5.74
N ARG A 146 -28.23 -33.22 4.84
CA ARG A 146 -29.39 -32.96 3.97
C ARG A 146 -29.16 -33.46 2.55
N PRO A 147 -30.10 -34.20 1.95
CA PRO A 147 -29.95 -34.75 0.61
C PRO A 147 -29.75 -33.63 -0.44
N PRO A 148 -28.90 -33.88 -1.45
CA PRO A 148 -28.46 -32.88 -2.44
C PRO A 148 -29.57 -32.32 -3.33
N SER A 149 -30.77 -32.92 -3.33
CA SER A 149 -31.94 -32.42 -4.08
C SER A 149 -32.59 -31.18 -3.46
N GLU A 150 -32.32 -30.87 -2.19
CA GLU A 150 -32.82 -29.65 -1.51
C GLU A 150 -31.71 -28.68 -1.09
N ALA A 151 -30.45 -29.12 -1.15
CA ALA A 151 -29.25 -28.32 -0.89
C ALA A 151 -28.89 -27.39 -2.07
N GLY A 152 -29.91 -26.83 -2.72
CA GLY A 152 -29.72 -25.63 -3.52
C GLY A 152 -29.15 -24.52 -2.63
N VAL A 153 -28.62 -23.49 -3.26
CA VAL A 153 -28.03 -22.25 -2.70
C VAL A 153 -28.90 -21.54 -1.61
N LYS A 154 -30.09 -22.07 -1.28
CA LYS A 154 -30.97 -21.71 -0.16
C LYS A 154 -30.36 -21.83 1.25
N GLY A 155 -29.18 -22.42 1.41
CA GLY A 155 -28.50 -22.55 2.72
C GLY A 155 -27.82 -21.26 3.23
N CYS A 156 -27.56 -20.29 2.35
CA CYS A 156 -27.09 -18.97 2.77
C CYS A 156 -28.29 -18.06 3.06
N LYS A 157 -28.24 -17.27 4.14
CA LYS A 157 -29.31 -16.32 4.45
C LYS A 157 -29.36 -15.22 3.39
N SER A 158 -30.20 -15.40 2.38
CA SER A 158 -30.52 -14.36 1.40
C SER A 158 -31.28 -13.23 2.10
N GLY A 159 -30.89 -11.98 1.85
CA GLY A 159 -31.57 -10.80 2.38
C GLY A 159 -32.87 -10.50 1.62
N LEU A 160 -33.47 -9.35 1.95
CA LEU A 160 -34.67 -8.84 1.28
C LEU A 160 -34.45 -8.77 -0.25
N GLY A 161 -35.35 -9.38 -1.03
CA GLY A 161 -35.25 -9.39 -2.50
C GLY A 161 -34.32 -10.45 -3.10
N GLY A 162 -33.81 -11.41 -2.30
CA GLY A 162 -32.98 -12.51 -2.79
C GLY A 162 -31.50 -12.17 -2.99
N PHE A 163 -31.09 -10.94 -2.66
CA PHE A 163 -29.69 -10.50 -2.71
C PHE A 163 -28.95 -10.80 -1.40
N TYR A 164 -27.65 -11.11 -1.49
CA TYR A 164 -26.78 -11.25 -0.34
C TYR A 164 -26.43 -9.86 0.23
N ALA A 165 -27.06 -9.48 1.33
CA ALA A 165 -26.81 -8.19 1.98
C ALA A 165 -25.33 -8.00 2.35
N SER A 166 -24.66 -9.08 2.79
CA SER A 166 -23.21 -9.09 3.08
C SER A 166 -22.37 -8.71 1.85
N GLY A 167 -22.76 -9.18 0.67
CA GLY A 167 -22.09 -8.87 -0.58
C GLY A 167 -22.24 -7.39 -0.96
N LEU A 168 -23.45 -6.84 -0.84
CA LEU A 168 -23.69 -5.42 -1.14
C LEU A 168 -22.93 -4.49 -0.21
N ILE A 169 -22.91 -4.82 1.09
CA ILE A 169 -22.13 -4.10 2.10
C ILE A 169 -20.63 -4.16 1.77
N SER A 170 -20.14 -5.34 1.41
CA SER A 170 -18.72 -5.55 1.07
C SER A 170 -18.31 -4.74 -0.15
N VAL A 171 -19.09 -4.77 -1.23
CA VAL A 171 -18.81 -3.98 -2.44
C VAL A 171 -18.88 -2.47 -2.17
N SER A 172 -19.80 -2.03 -1.30
CA SER A 172 -19.85 -0.62 -0.90
C SER A 172 -18.58 -0.19 -0.16
N PHE A 173 -18.11 -1.01 0.78
CA PHE A 173 -16.86 -0.75 1.48
C PHE A 173 -15.64 -0.83 0.57
N ASP A 174 -15.63 -1.76 -0.39
CA ASP A 174 -14.58 -1.85 -1.41
C ASP A 174 -14.49 -0.54 -2.20
N PHE A 175 -15.62 -0.03 -2.67
CA PHE A 175 -15.68 1.23 -3.42
C PHE A 175 -15.24 2.44 -2.58
N ILE A 176 -15.70 2.52 -1.32
CA ILE A 176 -15.28 3.58 -0.39
C ILE A 176 -13.77 3.50 -0.12
N ALA A 177 -13.23 2.30 0.08
CA ALA A 177 -11.80 2.12 0.31
C ALA A 177 -10.97 2.57 -0.91
N ASP A 178 -11.40 2.23 -2.12
CA ASP A 178 -10.76 2.67 -3.35
C ASP A 178 -10.82 4.21 -3.50
N ILE A 179 -11.97 4.84 -3.22
CA ILE A 179 -12.10 6.30 -3.19
C ILE A 179 -11.16 6.93 -2.17
N LEU A 180 -11.07 6.38 -0.96
CA LEU A 180 -10.19 6.92 0.08
C LEU A 180 -8.72 6.79 -0.33
N LEU A 181 -8.31 5.67 -0.91
CA LEU A 181 -6.94 5.48 -1.43
C LEU A 181 -6.59 6.42 -2.58
N VAL A 182 -7.59 6.85 -3.35
CA VAL A 182 -7.44 7.81 -4.45
C VAL A 182 -7.46 9.26 -3.93
N ALA A 183 -8.37 9.59 -3.02
CA ALA A 183 -8.57 10.93 -2.49
C ALA A 183 -7.47 11.35 -1.52
N CYS A 184 -6.98 10.45 -0.66
CA CYS A 184 -5.92 10.74 0.30
C CYS A 184 -4.64 11.34 -0.34
N PRO A 185 -4.03 10.73 -1.38
CA PRO A 185 -2.86 11.31 -2.04
C PRO A 185 -3.17 12.65 -2.73
N LEU A 186 -4.37 12.82 -3.31
CA LEU A 186 -4.78 14.08 -3.93
C LEU A 186 -4.93 15.23 -2.93
N LEU A 187 -5.65 15.00 -1.84
CA LEU A 187 -5.86 15.99 -0.79
C LEU A 187 -4.52 16.43 -0.19
N LEU A 188 -3.59 15.49 -0.05
CA LEU A 188 -2.27 15.78 0.44
C LEU A 188 -1.45 16.61 -0.56
N LEU A 189 -1.53 16.27 -1.85
CA LEU A 189 -0.87 17.04 -2.91
C LEU A 189 -1.37 18.49 -2.94
N TRP A 190 -2.65 18.70 -2.65
CA TRP A 190 -3.24 20.03 -2.67
C TRP A 190 -2.85 20.87 -1.44
N ARG A 191 -2.66 20.23 -0.28
CA ARG A 191 -2.36 20.91 0.99
C ARG A 191 -0.87 21.17 1.22
N VAL A 192 0.02 20.35 0.66
CA VAL A 192 1.46 20.38 1.00
C VAL A 192 2.29 20.71 -0.24
N GLN A 193 3.17 21.71 -0.11
CA GLN A 193 4.16 22.04 -1.13
C GLN A 193 5.27 20.97 -1.15
N LEU A 194 4.98 19.83 -1.77
CA LEU A 194 5.92 18.73 -1.90
C LEU A 194 6.99 19.02 -2.97
N PRO A 195 8.24 18.56 -2.78
CA PRO A 195 9.26 18.57 -3.82
C PRO A 195 8.77 17.90 -5.11
N LYS A 196 9.22 18.39 -6.27
CA LYS A 196 8.75 17.93 -7.60
C LYS A 196 8.84 16.40 -7.78
N ALA A 197 9.82 15.74 -7.17
CA ALA A 197 10.00 14.29 -7.25
C ALA A 197 8.92 13.51 -6.48
N GLU A 198 8.60 13.94 -5.26
CA GLU A 198 7.55 13.32 -4.42
C GLU A 198 6.17 13.54 -5.04
N ARG A 199 5.92 14.73 -5.59
CA ARG A 199 4.70 15.05 -6.33
C ARG A 199 4.45 14.10 -7.51
N ARG A 200 5.49 13.74 -8.28
CA ARG A 200 5.35 12.78 -9.40
C ARG A 200 4.97 11.40 -8.90
N LEU A 201 5.60 10.93 -7.82
CA LEU A 201 5.32 9.62 -7.25
C LEU A 201 3.87 9.52 -6.72
N VAL A 202 3.38 10.57 -6.07
CA VAL A 202 1.99 10.67 -5.61
C VAL A 202 1.01 10.68 -6.80
N LEU A 203 1.33 11.39 -7.88
CA LEU A 203 0.50 11.40 -9.09
C LEU A 203 0.43 10.02 -9.78
N VAL A 204 1.56 9.32 -9.85
CA VAL A 204 1.65 7.96 -10.39
C VAL A 204 0.86 6.97 -9.52
N ALA A 205 0.94 7.12 -8.20
CA ALA A 205 0.13 6.32 -7.27
C ALA A 205 -1.37 6.57 -7.47
N PHE A 206 -1.77 7.83 -7.63
CA PHE A 206 -3.15 8.21 -7.92
C PHE A 206 -3.66 7.57 -9.21
N SER A 207 -2.91 7.67 -10.31
CA SER A 207 -3.33 7.09 -11.59
C SER A 207 -3.42 5.57 -11.52
N ALA A 208 -2.54 4.92 -10.76
CA ALA A 208 -2.58 3.48 -10.56
C ALA A 208 -3.82 3.04 -9.76
N SER A 209 -4.23 3.80 -8.74
CA SER A 209 -5.40 3.48 -7.90
C SER A 209 -6.76 3.60 -8.61
N VAL A 210 -6.81 4.17 -9.81
CA VAL A 210 -8.04 4.22 -10.63
C VAL A 210 -8.39 2.84 -11.19
N PHE A 211 -7.40 2.01 -11.52
CA PHE A 211 -7.63 0.69 -12.12
C PHE A 211 -8.39 -0.29 -11.21
N PRO A 212 -8.05 -0.45 -9.92
CA PRO A 212 -8.81 -1.32 -9.02
C PRO A 212 -10.24 -0.80 -8.80
N SER A 213 -10.44 0.52 -8.75
CA SER A 213 -11.79 1.11 -8.64
C SER A 213 -12.67 0.74 -9.84
N LEU A 214 -12.15 0.89 -11.07
CA LEU A 214 -12.82 0.45 -12.29
C LEU A 214 -13.11 -1.06 -12.25
N ALA A 215 -12.15 -1.87 -11.84
CA ALA A 215 -12.33 -3.32 -11.72
C ALA A 215 -13.42 -3.70 -10.70
N THR A 216 -13.49 -3.00 -9.55
CA THR A 216 -14.55 -3.17 -8.55
C THR A 216 -15.92 -2.81 -9.11
N VAL A 217 -16.04 -1.74 -9.91
CA VAL A 217 -17.30 -1.36 -10.56
C VAL A 217 -17.73 -2.43 -11.56
N VAL A 218 -16.81 -2.91 -12.41
CA VAL A 218 -17.09 -4.00 -13.35
C VAL A 218 -17.53 -5.25 -12.59
N PHE A 219 -16.81 -5.64 -11.54
CA PHE A 219 -17.20 -6.77 -10.69
C PHE A 219 -18.60 -6.59 -10.10
N ALA A 220 -18.92 -5.42 -9.57
CA ALA A 220 -20.23 -5.11 -9.01
C ALA A 220 -21.35 -5.21 -10.06
N VAL A 221 -21.14 -4.68 -11.27
CA VAL A 221 -22.13 -4.75 -12.36
C VAL A 221 -22.37 -6.20 -12.77
N PHE A 222 -21.32 -7.00 -12.94
CA PHE A 222 -21.48 -8.41 -13.33
C PHE A 222 -22.15 -9.24 -12.22
N TRP A 223 -21.84 -8.96 -10.96
CA TRP A 223 -22.35 -9.74 -9.83
C TRP A 223 -23.78 -9.37 -9.43
N TYR A 224 -24.12 -8.07 -9.43
CA TYR A 224 -25.40 -7.55 -8.93
C TYR A 224 -26.32 -6.97 -10.01
N GLY A 225 -25.83 -6.72 -11.22
CA GLY A 225 -26.58 -6.01 -12.28
C GLY A 225 -27.74 -6.79 -12.90
N GLY A 226 -28.08 -8.00 -12.41
CA GLY A 226 -29.19 -8.79 -12.93
C GLY A 226 -29.06 -9.20 -14.40
N ILE A 227 -27.85 -9.11 -14.97
CA ILE A 227 -27.61 -9.35 -16.40
C ILE A 227 -27.77 -10.85 -16.69
N ASN A 228 -28.58 -11.18 -17.69
CA ASN A 228 -28.74 -12.54 -18.20
C ASN A 228 -27.50 -12.95 -19.02
N LEU A 229 -26.48 -13.45 -18.31
CA LEU A 229 -25.18 -13.84 -18.86
C LEU A 229 -25.20 -15.18 -19.64
N GLY A 230 -26.32 -15.90 -19.63
CA GLY A 230 -26.47 -17.21 -20.30
C GLY A 230 -25.93 -18.38 -19.46
N GLU A 231 -25.76 -19.54 -20.11
CA GLU A 231 -25.36 -20.81 -19.48
C GLU A 231 -23.94 -20.76 -18.89
N GLU A 232 -23.06 -19.94 -19.47
CA GLU A 232 -21.66 -19.79 -19.05
C GLU A 232 -21.43 -18.63 -18.04
N ARG A 233 -22.47 -18.29 -17.27
CA ARG A 233 -22.39 -17.23 -16.24
C ARG A 233 -21.27 -17.47 -15.22
N HIS A 234 -21.05 -18.72 -14.82
CA HIS A 234 -20.11 -19.06 -13.74
C HIS A 234 -18.65 -18.74 -14.10
N ILE A 235 -18.21 -19.03 -15.33
CA ILE A 235 -16.85 -18.71 -15.76
C ILE A 235 -16.64 -17.20 -15.88
N LEU A 236 -17.63 -16.46 -16.39
CA LEU A 236 -17.55 -15.00 -16.50
C LEU A 236 -17.41 -14.35 -15.11
N LEU A 237 -18.29 -14.71 -14.17
CA LEU A 237 -18.24 -14.18 -12.81
C LEU A 237 -16.93 -14.50 -12.10
N ALA A 238 -16.45 -15.75 -12.21
CA ALA A 238 -15.16 -16.14 -11.66
C ALA A 238 -14.03 -15.34 -12.31
N SER A 239 -14.01 -15.25 -13.64
CA SER A 239 -12.94 -14.56 -14.39
C SER A 239 -12.86 -13.08 -14.03
N VAL A 240 -13.99 -12.39 -13.89
CA VAL A 240 -14.02 -10.98 -13.46
C VAL A 240 -13.45 -10.82 -12.04
N ALA A 241 -13.76 -11.73 -11.12
CA ALA A 241 -13.18 -11.73 -9.77
C ALA A 241 -11.65 -11.92 -9.80
N HIS A 242 -11.16 -12.83 -10.65
CA HIS A 242 -9.71 -13.04 -10.85
C HIS A 242 -9.02 -11.83 -11.45
N ILE A 243 -9.64 -11.16 -12.44
CA ILE A 243 -9.13 -9.91 -13.00
C ILE A 243 -9.01 -8.84 -11.91
N GLN A 244 -10.04 -8.67 -11.07
CA GLN A 244 -10.01 -7.68 -10.00
C GLN A 244 -8.88 -7.94 -9.01
N VAL A 245 -8.67 -9.21 -8.61
CA VAL A 245 -7.55 -9.61 -7.74
C VAL A 245 -6.21 -9.29 -8.38
N ALA A 246 -6.00 -9.72 -9.64
CA ALA A 246 -4.74 -9.51 -10.34
C ALA A 246 -4.43 -8.01 -10.52
N ILE A 247 -5.42 -7.20 -10.92
CA ILE A 247 -5.27 -5.74 -11.04
C ILE A 247 -4.90 -5.12 -9.68
N SER A 248 -5.57 -5.53 -8.60
CA SER A 248 -5.32 -5.01 -7.25
C SER A 248 -3.89 -5.27 -6.80
N LEU A 249 -3.36 -6.48 -7.06
CA LEU A 249 -1.96 -6.82 -6.75
C LEU A 249 -0.95 -6.10 -7.65
N ILE A 250 -1.19 -6.03 -8.96
CA ILE A 250 -0.32 -5.30 -9.89
C ILE A 250 -0.20 -3.84 -9.46
N VAL A 251 -1.32 -3.19 -9.17
CA VAL A 251 -1.38 -1.78 -8.72
C VAL A 251 -0.71 -1.62 -7.35
N CYS A 252 -0.91 -2.57 -6.44
CA CYS A 252 -0.24 -2.59 -5.14
C CYS A 252 1.29 -2.56 -5.27
N ASN A 253 1.84 -3.32 -6.22
CA ASN A 253 3.27 -3.40 -6.45
C ASN A 253 3.82 -2.31 -7.38
N PHE A 254 2.95 -1.68 -8.17
CA PHE A 254 3.33 -0.72 -9.21
C PHE A 254 4.17 0.44 -8.68
N LEU A 255 3.83 0.98 -7.50
CA LEU A 255 4.58 2.09 -6.91
C LEU A 255 6.04 1.72 -6.65
N VAL A 256 6.29 0.52 -6.08
CA VAL A 256 7.66 0.06 -5.80
C VAL A 256 8.40 -0.22 -7.10
N VAL A 257 7.76 -0.95 -8.01
CA VAL A 257 8.35 -1.30 -9.32
C VAL A 257 8.70 -0.04 -10.12
N ALA A 258 7.80 0.95 -10.18
CA ALA A 258 8.04 2.22 -10.84
C ALA A 258 9.22 2.98 -10.23
N THR A 259 9.33 3.01 -8.88
CA THR A 259 10.49 3.65 -8.23
C THR A 259 11.81 2.90 -8.48
N PHE A 260 11.76 1.58 -8.62
CA PHE A 260 12.92 0.76 -8.95
C PHE A 260 13.43 1.07 -10.35
N PHE A 261 12.56 1.02 -11.37
CA PHE A 261 12.91 1.36 -12.74
C PHE A 261 13.40 2.81 -12.87
N TRP A 262 12.77 3.75 -12.16
CA TRP A 262 13.23 5.13 -12.12
C TRP A 262 14.67 5.27 -11.59
N ARG A 263 15.04 4.50 -10.56
CA ARG A 263 16.41 4.50 -10.02
C ARG A 263 17.41 3.87 -10.98
N LEU A 264 17.04 2.80 -11.67
CA LEU A 264 17.88 2.18 -12.68
C LEU A 264 18.15 3.15 -13.83
N TYR A 265 17.10 3.75 -14.39
CA TYR A 265 17.21 4.74 -15.46
C TYR A 265 18.08 5.93 -15.06
N LYS A 266 17.91 6.45 -13.83
CA LYS A 266 18.73 7.56 -13.32
C LYS A 266 20.19 7.17 -13.14
N ARG A 267 20.50 5.92 -12.74
CA ARG A 267 21.89 5.46 -12.56
C ARG A 267 22.63 5.40 -13.88
N GLU A 268 21.95 4.94 -14.93
CA GLU A 268 22.51 4.84 -16.27
C GLU A 268 22.80 6.23 -16.86
N HIS A 269 21.81 7.14 -16.87
CA HIS A 269 22.00 8.49 -17.39
C HIS A 269 22.88 9.39 -16.53
N GLY A 270 22.88 9.20 -15.21
CA GLY A 270 23.74 9.97 -14.30
C GLY A 270 25.23 9.66 -14.48
N SER A 271 25.57 8.44 -14.91
CA SER A 271 26.95 8.03 -15.17
C SER A 271 27.55 8.67 -16.43
N ILE A 272 26.70 9.00 -17.42
CA ILE A 272 27.13 9.57 -18.69
C ILE A 272 27.55 11.04 -18.53
N ASN A 273 26.87 11.81 -17.67
CA ASN A 273 27.16 13.23 -17.50
C ASN A 273 28.39 13.51 -16.61
N SER A 274 28.84 12.55 -15.80
CA SER A 274 30.05 12.70 -14.97
C SER A 274 31.36 12.38 -15.70
N GLY A 275 31.30 11.87 -16.94
CA GLY A 275 32.49 11.49 -17.72
C GLY A 275 33.10 12.59 -18.59
N THR A 276 32.45 13.75 -18.73
CA THR A 276 32.81 14.77 -19.74
C THR A 276 33.54 16.00 -19.17
N GLU A 277 33.75 16.10 -17.85
CA GLU A 277 34.36 17.27 -17.19
C GLU A 277 35.82 17.08 -16.69
N SER A 278 36.58 16.08 -17.17
CA SER A 278 37.99 15.88 -16.76
C SER A 278 39.05 16.17 -17.83
N SER A 279 38.80 17.08 -18.77
CA SER A 279 39.85 17.54 -19.70
C SER A 279 39.91 19.06 -19.74
N GLY A 280 40.77 19.65 -18.89
CA GLY A 280 41.16 21.07 -19.00
C GLY A 280 41.14 21.88 -17.71
N ARG A 281 41.93 21.49 -16.70
CA ARG A 281 42.37 22.46 -15.68
C ARG A 281 43.86 22.29 -15.40
N SER A 282 44.67 22.93 -16.24
CA SER A 282 46.06 23.24 -15.97
C SER A 282 46.17 24.03 -14.67
N ILE A 283 46.80 23.43 -13.66
CA ILE A 283 47.19 24.07 -12.41
C ILE A 283 48.41 24.97 -12.70
N PRO A 284 48.37 26.28 -12.40
CA PRO A 284 49.59 27.07 -12.32
C PRO A 284 50.24 26.81 -10.96
N THR A 285 51.46 26.27 -11.02
CA THR A 285 52.41 26.07 -9.92
C THR A 285 52.61 27.38 -9.16
N ARG A 286 52.15 27.45 -7.91
CA ARG A 286 52.47 28.56 -6.99
C ARG A 286 53.48 28.04 -5.98
N ASN A 287 54.73 28.46 -6.16
CA ASN A 287 55.85 28.17 -5.26
C ASN A 287 55.56 28.75 -3.87
N PHE A 288 55.47 27.89 -2.86
CA PHE A 288 55.49 28.28 -1.45
C PHE A 288 56.94 28.21 -0.96
N ILE A 289 57.47 29.38 -0.59
CA ILE A 289 58.76 29.57 0.05
C ILE A 289 58.62 29.09 1.51
N TYR A 290 59.54 28.21 1.91
CA TYR A 290 59.79 27.84 3.31
C TYR A 290 60.42 29.04 4.02
N ASP A 291 59.82 29.49 5.12
CA ASP A 291 60.53 30.24 6.15
C ASP A 291 60.42 29.46 7.46
N GLY A 292 61.57 29.07 7.99
CA GLY A 292 61.73 28.19 9.13
C GLY A 292 62.76 28.78 10.08
N SER A 293 62.28 29.40 11.15
CA SER A 293 63.03 29.61 12.40
C SER A 293 62.08 30.15 13.46
N GLN A 294 61.64 29.30 14.39
CA GLN A 294 61.50 29.68 15.79
C GLN A 294 61.75 28.48 16.69
N VAL A 295 62.86 28.58 17.43
CA VAL A 295 63.21 27.82 18.63
C VAL A 295 62.30 28.35 19.74
N VAL A 296 61.56 27.47 20.40
CA VAL A 296 60.84 27.79 21.64
C VAL A 296 61.15 26.73 22.68
N GLU A 297 61.55 27.23 23.84
CA GLU A 297 62.13 26.56 24.99
C GLU A 297 61.17 25.61 25.73
N VAL A 298 61.80 24.64 26.36
CA VAL A 298 61.29 23.65 27.31
C VAL A 298 60.94 24.32 28.65
N PRO A 299 59.90 23.83 29.35
CA PRO A 299 59.97 23.75 30.81
C PRO A 299 59.94 22.30 31.30
N GLU A 300 60.78 22.12 32.30
CA GLU A 300 61.15 20.93 33.05
C GLU A 300 60.15 20.62 34.19
N GLN A 301 60.22 19.39 34.75
CA GLN A 301 59.55 18.85 35.96
C GLN A 301 58.06 18.48 35.84
N ARG A 302 57.55 17.33 36.35
CA ARG A 302 58.00 16.45 37.44
C ARG A 302 57.34 15.06 37.31
N SER A 303 58.06 14.06 37.81
CA SER A 303 57.74 12.64 37.99
C SER A 303 56.38 12.29 38.62
N SER A 304 55.78 11.16 38.19
CA SER A 304 55.39 10.04 39.07
C SER A 304 54.94 8.79 38.29
N GLU A 305 55.67 7.69 38.55
CA GLU A 305 55.24 6.28 38.68
C GLU A 305 54.47 5.53 37.59
N CYS A 306 55.18 4.51 37.05
CA CYS A 306 54.66 3.40 36.27
C CYS A 306 54.21 2.24 37.18
N THR A 307 53.07 1.61 36.87
CA THR A 307 52.74 0.25 37.32
C THR A 307 52.06 -0.58 36.20
N PHE A 308 52.84 -1.57 35.73
CA PHE A 308 52.52 -2.92 35.18
C PHE A 308 51.29 -3.22 34.29
N THR A 309 51.61 -3.74 33.09
CA THR A 309 50.85 -4.70 32.23
C THR A 309 51.00 -6.15 32.78
N PRO A 310 50.43 -7.25 32.20
CA PRO A 310 49.63 -7.46 30.96
C PRO A 310 48.44 -8.45 31.11
N ILE A 311 47.71 -8.76 30.01
CA ILE A 311 47.52 -10.12 29.48
C ILE A 311 46.87 -10.04 28.08
N SER A 312 47.44 -10.85 27.20
CA SER A 312 47.17 -11.04 25.77
C SER A 312 45.84 -11.75 25.51
N GLU A 313 45.10 -11.34 24.47
CA GLU A 313 44.27 -12.28 23.71
C GLU A 313 44.07 -11.84 22.25
N SER A 314 44.71 -12.63 21.38
CA SER A 314 44.34 -13.01 20.01
C SER A 314 43.78 -11.97 19.04
N ASP A 315 44.68 -11.62 18.13
CA ASP A 315 44.52 -11.03 16.81
C ASP A 315 43.52 -11.82 15.92
N THR A 316 42.36 -11.21 15.60
CA THR A 316 41.55 -11.59 14.43
C THR A 316 41.34 -10.39 13.52
N ARG A 317 42.20 -10.33 12.52
CA ARG A 317 42.27 -9.33 11.45
C ARG A 317 41.05 -9.45 10.52
N SER A 318 39.96 -8.77 10.86
CA SER A 318 38.83 -8.53 9.96
C SER A 318 39.06 -7.24 9.15
N ARG A 319 39.22 -7.41 7.84
CA ARG A 319 39.46 -6.35 6.86
C ARG A 319 38.14 -5.60 6.62
N SER A 320 37.92 -4.48 7.32
CA SER A 320 36.78 -3.60 7.10
C SER A 320 36.99 -2.75 5.83
N THR A 321 36.40 -3.16 4.71
CA THR A 321 36.15 -2.26 3.58
C THR A 321 35.13 -1.20 4.01
N HIS A 322 35.60 0.03 4.20
CA HIS A 322 34.77 1.22 4.40
C HIS A 322 33.86 1.44 3.17
N TYR A 323 32.63 0.92 3.23
CA TYR A 323 31.54 1.43 2.41
C TYR A 323 31.01 2.71 3.06
N ARG A 324 31.36 3.86 2.48
CA ARG A 324 30.78 5.16 2.82
C ARG A 324 29.32 5.18 2.32
N ALA A 325 28.39 4.72 3.15
CA ALA A 325 26.97 4.90 2.89
C ALA A 325 26.65 6.38 2.95
N TYR A 326 26.32 7.00 1.82
CA TYR A 326 25.75 8.34 1.78
C TYR A 326 24.41 8.33 2.52
N SER A 327 24.42 8.79 3.78
CA SER A 327 23.22 8.94 4.58
C SER A 327 22.41 10.13 4.07
N ILE A 328 21.25 9.87 3.47
CA ILE A 328 20.21 10.87 3.15
C ILE A 328 19.66 11.53 4.45
N SER A 329 20.02 11.01 5.62
CA SER A 329 19.53 11.46 6.93
C SER A 329 19.94 12.88 7.32
N SER A 330 21.03 13.44 6.78
CA SER A 330 21.50 14.78 7.15
C SER A 330 20.78 15.92 6.43
N TYR A 331 20.07 15.66 5.33
CA TYR A 331 19.33 16.69 4.59
C TYR A 331 17.94 17.00 5.16
N LEU A 332 17.38 16.14 6.02
CA LEU A 332 16.02 16.31 6.57
C LEU A 332 16.00 16.88 8.00
N ALA A 333 17.16 17.06 8.65
CA ALA A 333 17.23 17.50 10.05
C ALA A 333 17.17 19.03 10.26
N ASN A 334 17.43 19.84 9.23
CA ASN A 334 17.68 21.29 9.40
C ASN A 334 16.56 22.23 8.90
N ARG A 335 15.30 21.79 8.85
CA ARG A 335 14.17 22.74 8.67
C ARG A 335 13.15 22.62 9.81
N PRO A 336 13.16 23.55 10.78
CA PRO A 336 12.03 23.69 11.69
C PRO A 336 10.86 24.27 10.89
N LEU A 337 9.91 23.42 10.50
CA LEU A 337 8.65 23.87 9.91
C LEU A 337 7.69 24.23 11.04
N ALA A 338 7.41 25.53 11.19
CA ALA A 338 6.31 26.07 11.96
C ALA A 338 4.97 25.65 11.35
N PHE A 339 4.57 24.39 11.56
CA PHE A 339 3.36 23.78 10.97
C PHE A 339 2.28 23.43 12.00
N THR A 340 2.52 23.70 13.28
CA THR A 340 1.59 23.36 14.37
C THR A 340 0.51 24.41 14.64
N ALA A 341 0.68 25.67 14.23
CA ALA A 341 -0.30 26.72 14.53
C ALA A 341 -1.56 26.68 13.64
N THR A 342 -1.44 26.26 12.37
CA THR A 342 -2.58 26.35 11.43
C THR A 342 -3.53 25.16 11.49
N PHE A 343 -3.13 24.04 12.13
CA PHE A 343 -3.94 22.82 12.16
C PHE A 343 -4.99 22.82 13.29
N HIS A 344 -4.75 23.53 14.39
CA HIS A 344 -5.74 23.70 15.47
C HIS A 344 -6.93 24.58 15.06
N SER A 345 -6.77 25.47 14.08
CA SER A 345 -7.82 26.38 13.61
C SER A 345 -8.93 25.70 12.79
N LEU A 346 -8.70 24.50 12.25
CA LEU A 346 -9.65 23.85 11.32
C LEU A 346 -10.45 22.70 11.92
N ILE A 347 -10.11 22.24 13.14
CA ILE A 347 -10.82 21.13 13.81
C ILE A 347 -11.70 21.63 14.97
N GLY A 348 -11.52 22.89 15.43
CA GLY A 348 -12.29 23.49 16.53
C GLY A 348 -13.40 24.45 16.10
N ARG A 349 -14.22 24.11 15.09
CA ARG A 349 -15.47 24.84 14.83
C ARG A 349 -16.66 23.97 15.20
N GLU A 350 -16.67 23.57 16.46
CA GLU A 350 -17.83 23.07 17.16
C GLU A 350 -18.75 24.27 17.44
N SER A 351 -20.00 24.15 17.03
CA SER A 351 -21.02 25.19 17.10
C SER A 351 -21.28 25.62 18.55
N THR A 352 -20.75 26.77 18.95
CA THR A 352 -21.17 27.45 20.17
C THR A 352 -22.64 27.89 20.07
N PRO A 353 -23.44 27.75 21.14
CA PRO A 353 -24.84 28.16 21.16
C PRO A 353 -24.96 29.68 21.00
N SER A 354 -25.93 30.10 20.18
CA SER A 354 -26.36 31.48 20.01
C SER A 354 -26.68 32.16 21.35
N ARG A 355 -25.94 33.23 21.67
CA ARG A 355 -26.29 34.17 22.75
C ARG A 355 -27.65 34.83 22.47
N PRO A 356 -28.49 35.03 23.48
CA PRO A 356 -29.71 35.83 23.33
C PRO A 356 -29.39 37.31 23.09
N PRO A 357 -30.28 38.05 22.41
CA PRO A 357 -30.07 39.45 22.05
C PRO A 357 -30.01 40.35 23.31
N ARG A 358 -29.07 41.30 23.30
CA ARG A 358 -28.99 42.36 24.30
C ARG A 358 -30.12 43.39 24.07
N PRO A 359 -30.74 43.93 25.13
CA PRO A 359 -31.74 44.98 25.01
C PRO A 359 -31.10 46.32 24.61
N HIS A 360 -31.84 47.10 23.83
CA HIS A 360 -31.49 48.45 23.38
C HIS A 360 -31.40 49.45 24.55
N PRO A 361 -30.50 50.46 24.47
CA PRO A 361 -30.43 51.51 25.47
C PRO A 361 -31.59 52.50 25.33
N THR A 362 -32.39 52.62 26.39
CA THR A 362 -33.39 53.66 26.59
C THR A 362 -32.70 55.01 26.86
N PHE A 363 -32.98 56.00 26.02
CA PHE A 363 -32.62 57.40 26.26
C PHE A 363 -33.54 58.00 27.33
N CYS A 364 -32.98 58.39 28.47
CA CYS A 364 -33.65 59.24 29.46
C CYS A 364 -33.39 60.71 29.13
N THR A 365 -34.40 61.41 28.60
CA THR A 365 -34.44 62.88 28.58
C THR A 365 -34.87 63.39 29.95
N ARG A 366 -33.97 64.10 30.63
CA ARG A 366 -34.22 64.82 31.88
C ARG A 366 -34.56 66.27 31.55
N THR A 367 -35.82 66.65 31.71
CA THR A 367 -36.25 68.05 31.81
C THR A 367 -35.86 68.57 33.20
N ILE A 368 -35.29 69.78 33.23
CA ILE A 368 -35.00 70.57 34.44
C ILE A 368 -35.93 71.81 34.41
N PRO A 369 -36.19 72.46 35.56
CA PRO A 369 -37.50 72.77 36.10
C PRO A 369 -38.25 73.90 35.40
#